data_AF-A0A0M8Z1I9-F1
#
_entry.id   AF-A0A0M8Z1I9-F1
#
_cell.length_a   1.000
_cell.length_b   1.000
_cell.length_c   1.000
_cell.angle_alpha   90.00
_cell.angle_beta   90.00
_cell.angle_gamma   90.00
#
_symmetry.space_group_name_H-M   'P 1'
#
loop_
_entity.id
_entity.type
_entity.pdbx_description
1 polymer ?
#
loop_
_entity_poly.entity_id
_entity_poly.type
_entity_poly.pdbx_seq_one_letter_code
_entity_poly.pdbx_strand_id
1 'polypeptide(L)'
;MTEEAAPVRAQLPDRGARAVLALARFEARKLLLTVPVVIAFVAYVAWIVWRTRSSWDGYPALQDVDRATQSMPMLVGLAVLLGAARAVVRSERHGTEHHFGVLVLRPWQRTAGHALSVAPAALLTAVCVAGQFGWEALKPGAVGHGSPAELAVGPLTVLGFGTLGVLLGRLTRSAFAAPLLVVVLLFVFVLGTGASEESGLSWLAPVVSVTGPDTLPSDLMGRPAAWHALYLAGAALCLAFLAMAFSGGRGTFVRTGLALSLAAAVTGGVLQARGVAPSPELTAARERASTHPDLRCTEHGGSTYCAFPEWGPRTGTWAGIVDRVQAVAGGAAHDQALVVRQRIDARYGPGTDTAIPASTERHRVTVGTAWGGNRIPEFSSAVAAVLVAGTEEAGSELCDGRMVTVMWLSLSWQDDPMGALRRVRLDDSVSGSAIVLSPTNPLSMTEGQTDVVRRLLENPPAGTGARVKKHWAELTAPGVTTAHVAEVLGVAKPEKADSCED
;
A
#
# COMPACT_ATOMS: atom_id res chain seq x y z
N MET A 1 -60.71 52.25 -26.00
CA MET A 1 -59.41 52.15 -25.34
C MET A 1 -59.35 50.83 -24.60
N THR A 2 -58.79 49.81 -25.24
CA THR A 2 -58.50 48.50 -24.64
C THR A 2 -57.02 48.50 -24.32
N GLU A 3 -56.69 48.52 -23.03
CA GLU A 3 -55.32 48.46 -22.54
C GLU A 3 -54.85 47.00 -22.62
N GLU A 4 -53.99 46.74 -23.60
CA GLU A 4 -53.38 45.43 -23.83
C GLU A 4 -52.27 45.22 -22.80
N ALA A 5 -52.55 44.42 -21.77
CA ALA A 5 -51.57 44.06 -20.75
C ALA A 5 -50.47 43.19 -21.37
N ALA A 6 -49.27 43.75 -21.51
CA ALA A 6 -48.10 43.04 -21.96
C ALA A 6 -47.76 41.87 -21.00
N PRO A 7 -47.48 40.65 -21.51
CA PRO A 7 -47.15 39.52 -20.65
C PRO A 7 -45.77 39.74 -20.03
N VAL A 8 -45.74 39.87 -18.70
CA VAL A 8 -44.51 39.85 -17.91
C VAL A 8 -43.84 38.48 -18.09
N ARG A 9 -42.81 38.40 -18.95
CA ARG A 9 -41.88 37.28 -19.00
C ARG A 9 -41.07 37.27 -17.71
N ALA A 10 -41.57 36.56 -16.71
CA ALA A 10 -40.81 36.30 -15.49
C ALA A 10 -39.52 35.54 -15.83
N GLN A 11 -38.38 36.09 -15.42
CA GLN A 11 -37.07 35.46 -15.51
C GLN A 11 -37.07 34.16 -14.68
N LEU A 12 -37.27 33.04 -15.36
CA LEU A 12 -37.31 31.66 -14.85
C LEU A 12 -35.97 30.90 -14.66
N PRO A 13 -34.76 31.36 -15.05
CA PRO A 13 -33.55 30.52 -14.95
C PRO A 13 -33.20 30.08 -13.52
N ASP A 14 -33.36 30.98 -12.55
CA ASP A 14 -32.79 30.81 -11.21
C ASP A 14 -33.63 29.88 -10.30
N ARG A 15 -34.94 29.73 -10.59
CA ARG A 15 -35.84 28.85 -9.83
C ARG A 15 -35.58 27.37 -10.09
N GLY A 16 -35.14 27.02 -11.30
CA GLY A 16 -34.84 25.63 -11.68
C GLY A 16 -33.60 25.06 -10.99
N ALA A 17 -32.52 25.84 -10.92
CA ALA A 17 -31.27 25.41 -10.28
C ALA A 17 -31.46 25.19 -8.77
N ARG A 18 -32.16 26.09 -8.07
CA ARG A 18 -32.46 25.94 -6.63
C ARG A 18 -33.29 24.69 -6.35
N ALA A 19 -34.27 24.38 -7.19
CA ALA A 19 -35.09 23.18 -7.04
C ALA A 19 -34.27 21.88 -7.27
N VAL A 20 -33.34 21.87 -8.22
CA VAL A 20 -32.39 20.76 -8.42
C VAL A 20 -31.49 20.57 -7.20
N LEU A 21 -30.92 21.65 -6.66
CA LEU A 21 -30.07 21.58 -5.47
C LEU A 21 -30.83 21.14 -4.21
N ALA A 22 -32.08 21.60 -4.06
CA ALA A 22 -32.95 21.16 -2.97
C ALA A 22 -33.23 19.65 -3.04
N LEU A 23 -33.54 19.13 -4.23
CA LEU A 23 -33.70 17.70 -4.46
C LEU A 23 -32.40 16.94 -4.17
N ALA A 24 -31.26 17.44 -4.68
CA ALA A 24 -29.96 16.83 -4.45
C ALA A 24 -29.64 16.74 -2.96
N ARG A 25 -29.89 17.80 -2.19
CA ARG A 25 -29.68 17.84 -0.74
C ARG A 25 -30.60 16.85 -0.01
N PHE A 26 -31.87 16.79 -0.39
CA PHE A 26 -32.83 15.85 0.19
C PHE A 26 -32.44 14.39 -0.05
N GLU A 27 -32.11 14.06 -1.31
CA GLU A 27 -31.70 12.69 -1.67
C GLU A 27 -30.34 12.33 -1.09
N ALA A 28 -29.40 13.27 -1.01
CA ALA A 28 -28.10 13.03 -0.39
C ALA A 28 -28.26 12.68 1.10
N ARG A 29 -29.10 13.43 1.83
CA ARG A 29 -29.40 13.13 3.24
C ARG A 29 -30.02 11.75 3.38
N LYS A 30 -30.98 11.37 2.52
CA LYS A 30 -31.58 10.03 2.55
C LYS A 30 -30.56 8.95 2.23
N LEU A 31 -29.74 9.15 1.20
CA LEU A 31 -28.70 8.22 0.76
C LEU A 31 -27.71 7.92 1.89
N LEU A 32 -27.16 8.97 2.51
CA LEU A 32 -26.19 8.85 3.61
C LEU A 32 -26.78 8.18 4.85
N LEU A 33 -28.10 8.23 5.04
CA LEU A 33 -28.80 7.61 6.15
C LEU A 33 -29.36 6.22 5.82
N THR A 34 -29.14 5.71 4.60
CA THR A 34 -29.53 4.32 4.31
C THR A 34 -28.64 3.35 5.06
N VAL A 35 -29.24 2.27 5.58
CA VAL A 35 -28.54 1.25 6.37
C VAL A 35 -27.26 0.73 5.67
N PRO A 36 -27.26 0.39 4.36
CA PRO A 36 -26.03 -0.07 3.70
C PRO A 36 -24.92 0.97 3.66
N VAL A 37 -25.25 2.26 3.43
CA VAL A 37 -24.26 3.34 3.35
C VAL A 37 -23.68 3.65 4.73
N VAL A 38 -24.53 3.67 5.76
CA VAL A 38 -24.08 3.84 7.15
C VAL A 38 -23.16 2.69 7.55
N ILE A 39 -23.54 1.43 7.30
CA ILE A 39 -22.70 0.27 7.59
C ILE A 39 -21.37 0.35 6.85
N ALA A 40 -21.37 0.72 5.56
CA ALA A 40 -20.14 0.83 4.79
C ALA A 40 -19.18 1.90 5.33
N PHE A 41 -19.68 3.07 5.74
CA PHE A 41 -18.84 4.10 6.36
C PHE A 41 -18.36 3.71 7.76
N VAL A 42 -19.20 3.09 8.58
CA VAL A 42 -18.79 2.57 9.90
C VAL A 42 -17.71 1.50 9.73
N ALA A 43 -17.88 0.58 8.79
CA ALA A 43 -16.89 -0.43 8.46
C ALA A 43 -15.58 0.20 7.95
N TYR A 44 -15.66 1.24 7.12
CA TYR A 44 -14.46 1.93 6.63
C TYR A 44 -13.71 2.65 7.77
N VAL A 45 -14.41 3.36 8.65
CA VAL A 45 -13.78 4.01 9.82
C VAL A 45 -13.20 2.96 10.78
N ALA A 46 -13.93 1.89 11.06
CA ALA A 46 -13.43 0.79 11.89
C ALA A 46 -12.18 0.14 11.29
N TRP A 47 -12.17 -0.05 9.97
CA TRP A 47 -11.01 -0.54 9.23
C TRP A 47 -9.82 0.40 9.33
N ILE A 48 -10.01 1.71 9.17
CA ILE A 48 -8.93 2.70 9.35
C ILE A 48 -8.35 2.57 10.75
N VAL A 49 -9.20 2.60 11.79
CA VAL A 49 -8.75 2.50 13.19
C VAL A 49 -8.03 1.18 13.47
N TRP A 50 -8.53 0.06 12.93
CA TRP A 50 -7.93 -1.25 13.15
C TRP A 50 -6.60 -1.40 12.40
N ARG A 51 -6.58 -1.10 11.10
CA ARG A 51 -5.40 -1.26 10.23
C ARG A 51 -4.29 -0.28 10.60
N THR A 52 -4.61 1.00 10.77
CA THR A 52 -3.59 2.06 10.88
C THR A 52 -2.80 2.02 12.18
N ARG A 53 -3.31 1.35 13.22
CA ARG A 53 -2.60 1.18 14.50
C ARG A 53 -1.27 0.45 14.38
N SER A 54 -1.23 -0.61 13.58
CA SER A 54 -0.04 -1.47 13.43
C SER A 54 0.43 -1.59 11.99
N SER A 55 -0.18 -0.86 11.05
CA SER A 55 0.24 -0.85 9.66
C SER A 55 1.69 -0.40 9.52
N TRP A 56 2.40 -1.07 8.61
CA TRP A 56 3.78 -0.76 8.23
C TRP A 56 4.76 -0.79 9.41
N ASP A 57 4.39 -1.42 10.53
CA ASP A 57 5.20 -1.47 11.76
C ASP A 57 5.69 -0.10 12.26
N GLY A 58 4.95 0.97 11.95
CA GLY A 58 5.31 2.35 12.30
C GLY A 58 6.17 3.09 11.26
N TYR A 59 6.52 2.43 10.15
CA TYR A 59 7.40 2.94 9.10
C TYR A 59 6.73 2.93 7.72
N PRO A 60 5.63 3.68 7.51
CA PRO A 60 4.98 3.76 6.21
C PRO A 60 5.83 4.50 5.18
N ALA A 61 5.72 4.08 3.91
CA ALA A 61 6.11 4.91 2.76
C ALA A 61 4.84 5.51 2.14
N LEU A 62 4.80 6.83 1.97
CA LEU A 62 3.55 7.54 1.67
C LEU A 62 2.98 7.23 0.28
N GLN A 63 3.83 6.88 -0.68
CA GLN A 63 3.45 6.39 -2.02
C GLN A 63 2.87 4.96 -2.03
N ASP A 64 2.98 4.23 -0.92
CA ASP A 64 2.30 2.95 -0.72
C ASP A 64 1.00 3.15 0.06
N VAL A 65 1.02 4.09 1.01
CA VAL A 65 -0.15 4.48 1.80
C VAL A 65 -1.26 5.02 0.91
N ASP A 66 -0.97 5.95 0.00
CA ASP A 66 -1.98 6.54 -0.88
C ASP A 66 -2.67 5.47 -1.75
N ARG A 67 -1.92 4.51 -2.31
CA ARG A 67 -2.43 3.37 -3.07
C ARG A 67 -3.27 2.45 -2.17
N ALA A 68 -2.84 2.22 -0.94
CA ALA A 68 -3.56 1.42 0.04
C ALA A 68 -4.90 2.03 0.49
N THR A 69 -5.18 3.30 0.17
CA THR A 69 -6.49 3.94 0.46
C THR A 69 -7.58 3.55 -0.53
N GLN A 70 -7.26 2.91 -1.66
CA GLN A 70 -8.18 2.80 -2.81
C GLN A 70 -9.21 1.66 -2.66
N SER A 71 -8.88 0.57 -1.97
CA SER A 71 -9.71 -0.65 -1.95
C SER A 71 -11.00 -0.49 -1.12
N MET A 72 -10.92 0.04 0.10
CA MET A 72 -12.11 0.16 0.98
C MET A 72 -13.21 1.10 0.45
N PRO A 73 -12.90 2.22 -0.21
CA PRO A 73 -13.89 3.04 -0.90
C PRO A 73 -14.79 2.27 -1.89
N MET A 74 -14.35 1.13 -2.43
CA MET A 74 -15.20 0.29 -3.30
C MET A 74 -16.44 -0.22 -2.56
N LEU A 75 -16.30 -0.61 -1.28
CA LEU A 75 -17.43 -1.06 -0.46
C LEU A 75 -18.47 0.06 -0.30
N VAL A 76 -18.00 1.27 -0.04
CA VAL A 76 -18.84 2.47 0.02
C VAL A 76 -19.51 2.72 -1.34
N GLY A 77 -18.75 2.61 -2.43
CA GLY A 77 -19.24 2.77 -3.79
C GLY A 77 -20.39 1.82 -4.13
N LEU A 78 -20.26 0.54 -3.78
CA LEU A 78 -21.32 -0.46 -3.97
C LEU A 78 -22.59 -0.13 -3.17
N ALA A 79 -22.44 0.29 -1.91
CA ALA A 79 -23.57 0.72 -1.09
C ALA A 79 -24.28 1.95 -1.69
N VAL A 80 -23.50 2.93 -2.17
CA VAL A 80 -23.98 4.15 -2.81
C VAL A 80 -24.68 3.86 -4.14
N LEU A 81 -24.16 2.93 -4.96
CA LEU A 81 -24.79 2.46 -6.19
C LEU A 81 -26.20 1.93 -5.90
N LEU A 82 -26.33 1.05 -4.91
CA LEU A 82 -27.62 0.47 -4.50
C LEU A 82 -28.59 1.54 -4.00
N GLY A 83 -28.11 2.47 -3.18
CA GLY A 83 -28.91 3.56 -2.65
C GLY A 83 -29.39 4.52 -3.75
N ALA A 84 -28.50 4.90 -4.66
CA ALA A 84 -28.80 5.79 -5.78
C ALA A 84 -29.80 5.17 -6.77
N ALA A 85 -29.61 3.90 -7.15
CA ALA A 85 -30.55 3.19 -8.02
C ALA A 85 -31.95 3.12 -7.39
N ARG A 86 -32.03 2.80 -6.09
CA ARG A 86 -33.30 2.78 -5.34
C ARG A 86 -33.95 4.15 -5.22
N ALA A 87 -33.15 5.22 -5.09
CA ALA A 87 -33.66 6.58 -5.05
C ALA A 87 -34.32 6.99 -6.37
N VAL A 88 -33.70 6.62 -7.50
CA VAL A 88 -34.22 6.95 -8.84
C VAL A 88 -35.55 6.26 -9.15
N VAL A 89 -35.70 4.98 -8.79
CA VAL A 89 -36.95 4.22 -9.03
C VAL A 89 -38.02 4.44 -7.96
N ARG A 90 -37.73 5.26 -6.94
CA ARG A 90 -38.61 5.44 -5.78
C ARG A 90 -39.99 6.00 -6.17
N SER A 91 -40.01 7.00 -7.04
CA SER A 91 -41.26 7.66 -7.42
C SER A 91 -42.21 6.73 -8.17
N GLU A 92 -41.66 5.91 -9.07
CA GLU A 92 -42.39 4.86 -9.78
C GLU A 92 -42.89 3.77 -8.81
N ARG A 93 -42.03 3.30 -7.90
CA ARG A 93 -42.37 2.25 -6.93
C ARG A 93 -43.52 2.64 -5.99
N HIS A 94 -43.64 3.93 -5.67
CA HIS A 94 -44.72 4.45 -4.81
C HIS A 94 -45.87 5.08 -5.60
N GLY A 95 -45.91 4.95 -6.93
CA GLY A 95 -47.00 5.50 -7.76
C GLY A 95 -47.09 7.04 -7.75
N THR A 96 -46.03 7.71 -7.30
CA THR A 96 -46.01 9.18 -7.13
C THR A 96 -45.58 9.93 -8.40
N GLU A 97 -45.14 9.23 -9.45
CA GLU A 97 -44.61 9.83 -10.67
C GLU A 97 -45.59 10.81 -11.36
N HIS A 98 -46.90 10.51 -11.32
CA HIS A 98 -47.93 11.39 -11.87
C HIS A 98 -48.03 12.73 -11.12
N HIS A 99 -47.76 12.73 -9.81
CA HIS A 99 -47.74 13.94 -8.98
C HIS A 99 -46.50 14.79 -9.29
N PHE A 100 -45.38 14.15 -9.64
CA PHE A 100 -44.17 14.85 -10.08
C PHE A 100 -44.27 15.41 -11.51
N GLY A 101 -45.18 14.88 -12.33
CA GLY A 101 -45.46 15.38 -13.68
C GLY A 101 -46.04 16.80 -13.71
N VAL A 102 -46.62 17.27 -12.60
CA VAL A 102 -47.20 18.61 -12.44
C VAL A 102 -46.18 19.62 -11.87
N LEU A 103 -44.99 19.17 -11.44
CA LEU A 103 -43.98 20.01 -10.79
C LEU A 103 -43.05 20.73 -11.76
N VAL A 104 -42.39 21.77 -11.23
CA VAL A 104 -41.47 22.70 -11.93
C VAL A 104 -40.26 22.01 -12.58
N LEU A 105 -39.87 20.80 -12.14
CA LEU A 105 -38.66 20.13 -12.60
C LEU A 105 -38.92 19.13 -13.73
N ARG A 106 -38.32 19.38 -14.89
CA ARG A 106 -38.30 18.45 -16.03
C ARG A 106 -37.62 17.13 -15.62
N PRO A 107 -37.94 15.99 -16.26
CA PRO A 107 -37.38 14.68 -15.89
C PRO A 107 -35.85 14.63 -15.83
N TRP A 108 -35.15 15.26 -16.79
CA TRP A 108 -33.69 15.35 -16.78
C TRP A 108 -33.12 16.20 -15.64
N GLN A 109 -33.86 17.23 -15.18
CA GLN A 109 -33.45 18.05 -14.03
C GLN A 109 -33.58 17.26 -12.72
N ARG A 110 -34.60 16.41 -12.60
CA ARG A 110 -34.71 15.46 -11.48
C ARG A 110 -33.54 14.47 -11.46
N THR A 111 -33.16 13.94 -12.63
CA THR A 111 -31.98 13.07 -12.76
C THR A 111 -30.68 13.79 -12.42
N ALA A 112 -30.53 15.07 -12.81
CA ALA A 112 -29.41 15.89 -12.37
C ALA A 112 -29.36 16.03 -10.84
N GLY A 113 -30.51 16.21 -10.19
CA GLY A 113 -30.60 16.21 -8.73
C GLY A 113 -30.14 14.90 -8.08
N HIS A 114 -30.54 13.75 -8.64
CA HIS A 114 -30.06 12.44 -8.17
C HIS A 114 -28.55 12.24 -8.41
N ALA A 115 -28.02 12.66 -9.56
CA ALA A 115 -26.58 12.59 -9.82
C ALA A 115 -25.78 13.45 -8.83
N LEU A 116 -26.23 14.68 -8.57
CA LEU A 116 -25.61 15.57 -7.57
C LEU A 116 -25.72 15.04 -6.14
N SER A 117 -26.75 14.25 -5.83
CA SER A 117 -26.95 13.68 -4.49
C SER A 117 -25.87 12.68 -4.06
N VAL A 118 -25.07 12.17 -5.00
CA VAL A 118 -23.94 11.27 -4.75
C VAL A 118 -22.71 12.04 -4.24
N ALA A 119 -22.56 13.30 -4.61
CA ALA A 119 -21.35 14.08 -4.30
C ALA A 119 -21.01 14.14 -2.79
N PRO A 120 -21.97 14.32 -1.86
CA PRO A 120 -21.67 14.29 -0.43
C PRO A 120 -21.09 12.96 0.07
N ALA A 121 -21.47 11.81 -0.52
CA ALA A 121 -20.87 10.54 -0.18
C ALA A 121 -19.42 10.45 -0.67
N ALA A 122 -19.13 10.91 -1.89
CA ALA A 122 -17.75 11.00 -2.41
C ALA A 122 -16.87 11.95 -1.56
N LEU A 123 -17.41 13.09 -1.13
CA LEU A 123 -16.70 14.03 -0.24
C LEU A 123 -16.44 13.42 1.14
N LEU A 124 -17.40 12.68 1.71
CA LEU A 124 -17.18 11.98 2.98
C LEU A 124 -16.12 10.88 2.85
N THR A 125 -16.10 10.16 1.72
CA THR A 125 -15.02 9.23 1.38
C THR A 125 -13.68 9.95 1.29
N ALA A 126 -13.61 11.15 0.69
CA ALA A 126 -12.38 11.93 0.63
C ALA A 126 -11.89 12.34 2.03
N VAL A 127 -12.80 12.66 2.95
CA VAL A 127 -12.45 12.89 4.36
C VAL A 127 -11.88 11.64 5.01
N CYS A 128 -12.47 10.46 4.77
CA CYS A 128 -11.95 9.20 5.30
C CYS A 128 -10.56 8.87 4.74
N VAL A 129 -10.35 9.06 3.43
CA VAL A 129 -9.06 8.87 2.76
C VAL A 129 -8.01 9.84 3.32
N ALA A 130 -8.36 11.12 3.45
CA ALA A 130 -7.47 12.12 4.03
C ALA A 130 -7.13 11.81 5.51
N GLY A 131 -8.10 11.32 6.28
CA GLY A 131 -7.89 10.87 7.66
C GLY A 131 -6.98 9.65 7.75
N GLN A 132 -7.18 8.65 6.88
CA GLN A 132 -6.32 7.46 6.79
C GLN A 132 -4.89 7.84 6.41
N PHE A 133 -4.71 8.57 5.31
CA PHE A 133 -3.40 9.01 4.83
C PHE A 133 -2.71 9.92 5.85
N GLY A 134 -3.45 10.87 6.44
CA GLY A 134 -2.94 11.79 7.44
C GLY A 134 -2.46 11.10 8.71
N TRP A 135 -3.17 10.07 9.20
CA TRP A 135 -2.70 9.31 10.36
C TRP A 135 -1.38 8.60 10.05
N GLU A 136 -1.25 7.94 8.90
CA GLU A 136 -0.01 7.29 8.50
C GLU A 136 1.14 8.30 8.31
N ALA A 137 0.86 9.47 7.71
CA ALA A 137 1.84 10.53 7.51
C ALA A 137 2.33 11.18 8.81
N LEU A 138 1.56 11.08 9.89
CA LEU A 138 1.96 11.57 11.22
C LEU A 138 2.81 10.55 12.00
N LYS A 139 3.04 9.34 11.47
CA LYS A 139 3.93 8.37 12.13
C LYS A 139 5.39 8.87 12.05
N PRO A 140 6.18 8.79 13.14
CA PRO A 140 7.56 9.25 13.13
C PRO A 140 8.46 8.59 12.07
N GLY A 141 8.15 7.35 11.67
CA GLY A 141 8.88 6.60 10.65
C GLY A 141 8.41 6.82 9.20
N ALA A 142 7.46 7.73 8.98
CA ALA A 142 6.91 8.02 7.66
C ALA A 142 7.94 8.66 6.74
N VAL A 143 8.01 8.19 5.49
CA VAL A 143 8.92 8.68 4.45
C VAL A 143 8.24 8.78 3.09
N GLY A 144 8.90 9.46 2.14
CA GLY A 144 8.38 9.64 0.79
C GLY A 144 7.24 10.66 0.73
N HIS A 145 6.41 10.57 -0.31
CA HIS A 145 5.26 11.46 -0.50
C HIS A 145 4.09 10.77 -1.17
N GLY A 146 2.88 11.21 -0.83
CA GLY A 146 1.65 10.76 -1.47
C GLY A 146 1.34 11.56 -2.74
N SER A 147 0.65 10.93 -3.67
CA SER A 147 0.09 11.54 -4.87
C SER A 147 -1.35 11.98 -4.63
N PRO A 148 -1.69 13.26 -4.83
CA PRO A 148 -3.08 13.73 -4.76
C PRO A 148 -4.00 13.01 -5.75
N ALA A 149 -3.47 12.57 -6.90
CA ALA A 149 -4.22 11.83 -7.89
C ALA A 149 -4.55 10.40 -7.41
N GLU A 150 -3.61 9.73 -6.73
CA GLU A 150 -3.86 8.41 -6.12
C GLU A 150 -4.88 8.51 -4.98
N LEU A 151 -4.81 9.57 -4.17
CA LEU A 151 -5.79 9.83 -3.09
C LEU A 151 -7.20 10.15 -3.64
N ALA A 152 -7.30 10.70 -4.86
CA ALA A 152 -8.58 11.00 -5.49
C ALA A 152 -9.32 9.76 -6.02
N VAL A 153 -8.62 8.64 -6.23
CA VAL A 153 -9.18 7.41 -6.81
C VAL A 153 -10.36 6.90 -6.00
N GLY A 154 -10.21 6.73 -4.68
CA GLY A 154 -11.29 6.24 -3.81
C GLY A 154 -12.59 7.06 -3.92
N PRO A 155 -12.54 8.38 -3.71
CA PRO A 155 -13.70 9.27 -3.89
C PRO A 155 -14.30 9.26 -5.29
N LEU A 156 -13.46 9.24 -6.34
CA LEU A 156 -13.93 9.19 -7.74
C LEU A 156 -14.60 7.86 -8.07
N THR A 157 -14.12 6.76 -7.50
CA THR A 157 -14.74 5.44 -7.62
C THR A 157 -16.12 5.41 -6.95
N VAL A 158 -16.28 6.01 -5.77
CA VAL A 158 -17.60 6.17 -5.13
C VAL A 158 -18.53 7.02 -5.98
N LEU A 159 -18.03 8.11 -6.56
CA LEU A 159 -18.80 8.97 -7.46
C LEU A 159 -19.26 8.19 -8.71
N GLY A 160 -18.36 7.45 -9.35
CA GLY A 160 -18.65 6.63 -10.52
C GLY A 160 -19.69 5.54 -10.24
N PHE A 161 -19.57 4.82 -9.12
CA PHE A 161 -20.57 3.82 -8.73
C PHE A 161 -21.94 4.45 -8.44
N GLY A 162 -21.99 5.61 -7.79
CA GLY A 162 -23.25 6.30 -7.54
C GLY A 162 -23.93 6.80 -8.82
N THR A 163 -23.19 7.39 -9.76
CA THR A 163 -23.76 7.84 -11.05
C THR A 163 -24.15 6.66 -11.93
N LEU A 164 -23.44 5.54 -11.86
CA LEU A 164 -23.85 4.27 -12.46
C LEU A 164 -25.20 3.78 -11.88
N GLY A 165 -25.36 3.84 -10.56
CA GLY A 165 -26.64 3.52 -9.90
C GLY A 165 -27.79 4.39 -10.41
N VAL A 166 -27.55 5.69 -10.59
CA VAL A 166 -28.54 6.62 -11.16
C VAL A 166 -28.92 6.21 -12.59
N LEU A 167 -27.94 5.91 -13.44
CA LEU A 167 -28.17 5.48 -14.82
C LEU A 167 -28.98 4.18 -14.89
N LEU A 168 -28.62 3.18 -14.09
CA LEU A 168 -29.31 1.88 -14.04
C LEU A 168 -30.75 2.01 -13.59
N GLY A 169 -31.02 2.88 -12.60
CA GLY A 169 -32.37 3.18 -12.17
C GLY A 169 -33.22 3.76 -13.30
N ARG A 170 -32.62 4.56 -14.20
CA ARG A 170 -33.31 5.10 -15.38
C ARG A 170 -33.50 4.08 -16.51
N LEU A 171 -32.53 3.21 -16.74
CA LEU A 171 -32.57 2.24 -17.84
C LEU A 171 -33.52 1.09 -17.56
N THR A 172 -33.44 0.51 -16.36
CA THR A 172 -34.11 -0.76 -16.06
C THR A 172 -35.49 -0.58 -15.45
N ARG A 173 -35.73 0.58 -14.81
CA ARG A 173 -36.92 0.86 -13.99
C ARG A 173 -37.25 -0.28 -13.01
N SER A 174 -36.24 -1.07 -12.65
CA SER A 174 -36.37 -2.29 -11.86
C SER A 174 -35.53 -2.18 -10.59
N ALA A 175 -36.14 -2.52 -9.45
CA ALA A 175 -35.47 -2.50 -8.15
C ALA A 175 -34.44 -3.64 -7.99
N PHE A 176 -34.45 -4.64 -8.88
CA PHE A 176 -33.59 -5.83 -8.80
C PHE A 176 -32.30 -5.73 -9.63
N ALA A 177 -32.25 -4.82 -10.62
CA ALA A 177 -31.10 -4.69 -11.50
C ALA A 177 -29.82 -4.28 -10.75
N ALA A 178 -29.92 -3.36 -9.79
CA ALA A 178 -28.77 -2.91 -9.02
C ALA A 178 -28.22 -3.99 -8.07
N PRO A 179 -29.03 -4.73 -7.28
CA PRO A 179 -28.57 -5.90 -6.54
C PRO A 179 -27.89 -6.97 -7.41
N LEU A 180 -28.48 -7.30 -8.56
CA LEU A 180 -27.89 -8.28 -9.49
C LEU A 180 -26.55 -7.80 -10.05
N LEU A 181 -26.44 -6.52 -10.41
CA LEU A 181 -25.17 -5.94 -10.84
C LEU A 181 -24.13 -5.95 -9.72
N VAL A 182 -24.50 -5.67 -8.47
CA VAL A 182 -23.56 -5.79 -7.33
C VAL A 182 -23.05 -7.22 -7.21
N VAL A 183 -23.91 -8.23 -7.35
CA VAL A 183 -23.48 -9.63 -7.35
C VAL A 183 -22.53 -9.91 -8.50
N VAL A 184 -22.83 -9.45 -9.72
CA VAL A 184 -21.94 -9.61 -10.88
C VAL A 184 -20.60 -8.89 -10.67
N LEU A 185 -20.62 -7.66 -10.15
CA LEU A 185 -19.40 -6.90 -9.88
C LEU A 185 -18.56 -7.59 -8.80
N LEU A 186 -19.17 -8.04 -7.70
CA LEU A 186 -18.47 -8.81 -6.67
C LEU A 186 -17.90 -10.11 -7.25
N PHE A 187 -18.66 -10.81 -8.08
CA PHE A 187 -18.20 -12.02 -8.77
C PHE A 187 -17.01 -11.73 -9.69
N VAL A 188 -17.05 -10.63 -10.46
CA VAL A 188 -15.93 -10.18 -11.31
C VAL A 188 -14.74 -9.70 -10.47
N PHE A 189 -14.95 -9.06 -9.32
CA PHE A 189 -13.86 -8.64 -8.44
C PHE A 189 -13.20 -9.82 -7.71
N VAL A 190 -13.98 -10.84 -7.32
CA VAL A 190 -13.49 -12.02 -6.60
C VAL A 190 -12.89 -13.06 -7.55
N LEU A 191 -13.45 -13.25 -8.75
CA LEU A 191 -13.01 -14.27 -9.72
C LEU A 191 -12.22 -13.71 -10.90
N GLY A 192 -12.28 -12.39 -11.14
CA GLY A 192 -11.45 -11.70 -12.13
C GLY A 192 -10.04 -11.40 -11.62
N THR A 193 -9.53 -12.22 -10.69
CA THR A 193 -8.14 -12.20 -10.26
C THR A 193 -7.26 -12.61 -11.43
N GLY A 194 -6.55 -11.63 -11.99
CA GLY A 194 -5.40 -11.87 -12.87
C GLY A 194 -5.57 -11.40 -14.31
N ALA A 195 -6.08 -10.19 -14.57
CA ALA A 195 -5.48 -9.48 -15.70
C ALA A 195 -4.03 -9.20 -15.26
N SER A 196 -3.07 -9.92 -15.85
CA SER A 196 -1.64 -9.75 -15.60
C SER A 196 -1.29 -8.25 -15.59
N GLU A 197 -0.27 -7.86 -14.82
CA GLU A 197 0.25 -6.48 -14.82
C GLU A 197 0.57 -6.00 -16.26
N GLU A 198 0.82 -6.94 -17.17
CA GLU A 198 1.07 -6.75 -18.59
C GLU A 198 -0.17 -6.37 -19.43
N SER A 199 -1.40 -6.62 -18.94
CA SER A 199 -2.62 -6.33 -19.69
C SER A 199 -3.07 -4.89 -19.46
N GLY A 200 -3.03 -4.06 -20.51
CA GLY A 200 -3.53 -2.68 -20.47
C GLY A 200 -5.00 -2.53 -20.03
N LEU A 201 -5.78 -3.61 -20.06
CA LEU A 201 -7.16 -3.63 -19.59
C LEU A 201 -7.28 -3.67 -18.06
N SER A 202 -6.27 -4.14 -17.34
CA SER A 202 -6.27 -4.15 -15.85
C SER A 202 -6.37 -2.72 -15.30
N TRP A 203 -5.80 -1.75 -16.02
CA TRP A 203 -5.80 -0.33 -15.66
C TRP A 203 -7.15 0.38 -15.86
N LEU A 204 -8.12 -0.27 -16.51
CA LEU A 204 -9.50 0.22 -16.59
C LEU A 204 -10.33 -0.18 -15.36
N ALA A 205 -9.79 -1.00 -14.45
CA ALA A 205 -10.46 -1.35 -13.21
C ALA A 205 -10.68 -0.09 -12.34
N PRO A 206 -11.79 0.00 -11.56
CA PRO A 206 -12.02 1.15 -10.67
C PRO A 206 -10.95 1.35 -9.59
N VAL A 207 -10.19 0.30 -9.30
CA VAL A 207 -9.03 0.31 -8.41
C VAL A 207 -7.98 -0.63 -9.01
N VAL A 208 -6.73 -0.17 -9.05
CA VAL A 208 -5.60 -0.95 -9.53
C VAL A 208 -4.68 -1.23 -8.35
N SER A 209 -4.67 -2.48 -7.89
CA SER A 209 -3.76 -2.94 -6.83
C SER A 209 -2.50 -3.53 -7.44
N VAL A 210 -1.36 -2.89 -7.17
CA VAL A 210 -0.03 -3.48 -7.38
C VAL A 210 0.60 -3.59 -6.00
N THR A 211 0.87 -4.82 -5.57
CA THR A 211 1.43 -5.09 -4.24
C THR A 211 2.71 -5.87 -4.45
N GLY A 212 3.84 -5.27 -4.09
CA GLY A 212 5.14 -5.93 -4.04
C GLY A 212 5.70 -5.90 -2.62
N PRO A 213 6.68 -6.77 -2.30
CA PRO A 213 7.35 -6.76 -1.01
C PRO A 213 8.23 -5.52 -0.83
N ASP A 214 8.75 -4.97 -1.93
CA ASP A 214 9.64 -3.81 -1.95
C ASP A 214 8.89 -2.50 -2.24
N THR A 215 9.22 -1.49 -1.44
CA THR A 215 8.81 -0.11 -1.71
C THR A 215 9.82 0.54 -2.66
N LEU A 216 9.37 1.13 -3.76
CA LEU A 216 10.24 1.95 -4.61
C LEU A 216 10.15 3.44 -4.22
N PRO A 217 11.22 4.23 -4.43
CA PRO A 217 11.12 5.68 -4.49
C PRO A 217 9.98 6.12 -5.40
N SER A 218 9.30 7.20 -5.02
CA SER A 218 8.04 7.62 -5.66
C SER A 218 8.18 7.83 -7.18
N ASP A 219 9.30 8.41 -7.61
CA ASP A 219 9.62 8.67 -9.02
C ASP A 219 9.86 7.40 -9.84
N LEU A 220 10.11 6.27 -9.17
CA LEU A 220 10.32 4.96 -9.81
C LEU A 220 9.04 4.12 -9.89
N MET A 221 7.96 4.58 -9.25
CA MET A 221 6.68 3.86 -9.25
C MET A 221 6.06 3.77 -10.65
N GLY A 222 6.22 4.82 -11.45
CA GLY A 222 5.83 4.81 -12.85
C GLY A 222 4.33 4.68 -13.11
N ARG A 223 3.49 5.12 -12.16
CA ARG A 223 2.04 4.97 -12.26
C ARG A 223 1.39 6.23 -12.87
N PRO A 224 0.53 6.09 -13.89
CA PRO A 224 -0.18 7.21 -14.51
C PRO A 224 -1.40 7.67 -13.66
N ALA A 225 -1.21 7.94 -12.36
CA ALA A 225 -2.29 8.22 -11.42
C ALA A 225 -3.20 9.38 -11.84
N ALA A 226 -2.62 10.43 -12.43
CA ALA A 226 -3.37 11.58 -12.95
C ALA A 226 -4.29 11.18 -14.12
N TRP A 227 -3.83 10.30 -15.02
CA TRP A 227 -4.65 9.77 -16.11
C TRP A 227 -5.75 8.85 -15.61
N HIS A 228 -5.48 8.07 -14.57
CA HIS A 228 -6.50 7.23 -13.92
C HIS A 228 -7.58 8.08 -13.24
N ALA A 229 -7.18 9.12 -12.50
CA ALA A 229 -8.12 10.07 -11.91
C ALA A 229 -8.96 10.79 -12.99
N LEU A 230 -8.34 11.19 -14.11
CA LEU A 230 -9.05 11.78 -15.25
C LEU A 230 -10.05 10.79 -15.87
N TYR A 231 -9.65 9.53 -16.05
CA TYR A 231 -10.51 8.45 -16.53
C TYR A 231 -11.74 8.27 -15.63
N LEU A 232 -11.54 8.13 -14.32
CA LEU A 232 -12.63 7.93 -13.36
C LEU A 232 -13.56 9.14 -13.29
N ALA A 233 -13.01 10.35 -13.26
CA ALA A 233 -13.80 11.58 -13.26
C ALA A 233 -14.62 11.72 -14.56
N GLY A 234 -13.97 11.50 -15.71
CA GLY A 234 -14.62 11.51 -17.02
C GLY A 234 -15.73 10.46 -17.12
N ALA A 235 -15.47 9.24 -16.67
CA ALA A 235 -16.44 8.15 -16.66
C ALA A 235 -17.65 8.47 -15.75
N ALA A 236 -17.41 8.96 -14.54
CA ALA A 236 -18.48 9.33 -13.61
C ALA A 236 -19.38 10.44 -14.18
N LEU A 237 -18.78 11.47 -14.79
CA LEU A 237 -19.52 12.55 -15.46
C LEU A 237 -20.27 12.05 -16.70
N CYS A 238 -19.65 11.20 -17.52
CA CYS A 238 -20.27 10.62 -18.70
C CYS A 238 -21.53 9.83 -18.31
N LEU A 239 -21.45 8.99 -17.27
CA LEU A 239 -22.61 8.27 -16.73
C LEU A 239 -23.73 9.22 -16.28
N ALA A 240 -23.39 10.33 -15.60
CA ALA A 240 -24.39 11.32 -15.19
C ALA A 240 -25.06 12.02 -16.39
N PHE A 241 -24.29 12.42 -17.41
CA PHE A 241 -24.82 13.02 -18.63
C PHE A 241 -25.64 12.04 -19.48
N LEU A 242 -25.23 10.78 -19.57
CA LEU A 242 -26.02 9.72 -20.18
C LEU A 242 -27.36 9.56 -19.46
N ALA A 243 -27.37 9.49 -18.14
CA ALA A 243 -28.60 9.38 -17.37
C ALA A 243 -29.54 10.57 -17.62
N MET A 244 -29.01 11.80 -17.70
CA MET A 244 -29.77 12.99 -18.07
C MET A 244 -30.33 12.92 -19.49
N ALA A 245 -29.53 12.45 -20.46
CA ALA A 245 -29.96 12.28 -21.85
C ALA A 245 -31.09 11.25 -21.99
N PHE A 246 -30.98 10.09 -21.34
CA PHE A 246 -32.03 9.08 -21.26
C PHE A 246 -33.31 9.61 -20.58
N SER A 247 -33.17 10.58 -19.69
CA SER A 247 -34.28 11.27 -19.03
C SER A 247 -34.85 12.44 -19.85
N GLY A 248 -34.52 12.54 -21.15
CA GLY A 248 -35.06 13.56 -22.06
C GLY A 248 -34.29 14.88 -22.11
N GLY A 249 -33.09 14.95 -21.54
CA GLY A 249 -32.20 16.10 -21.66
C GLY A 249 -31.62 16.23 -23.06
N ARG A 250 -32.08 17.21 -23.86
CA ARG A 250 -31.64 17.41 -25.26
C ARG A 250 -30.90 18.73 -25.52
N GLY A 251 -30.70 19.55 -24.49
CA GLY A 251 -30.04 20.85 -24.64
C GLY A 251 -28.55 20.75 -24.93
N THR A 252 -27.97 21.81 -25.49
CA THR A 252 -26.53 21.92 -25.79
C THR A 252 -25.67 21.58 -24.58
N PHE A 253 -26.06 22.03 -23.39
CA PHE A 253 -25.37 21.69 -22.14
C PHE A 253 -25.18 20.18 -21.93
N VAL A 254 -26.24 19.37 -22.11
CA VAL A 254 -26.17 17.91 -21.91
C VAL A 254 -25.31 17.27 -22.99
N ARG A 255 -25.44 17.72 -24.24
CA ARG A 255 -24.67 17.19 -25.39
C ARG A 255 -23.17 17.50 -25.27
N THR A 256 -22.84 18.75 -24.99
CA THR A 256 -21.45 19.19 -24.79
C THR A 256 -20.84 18.54 -23.56
N GLY A 257 -21.58 18.47 -22.45
CA GLY A 257 -21.13 17.77 -21.24
C GLY A 257 -20.84 16.29 -21.48
N LEU A 258 -21.73 15.60 -22.21
CA LEU A 258 -21.51 14.21 -22.62
C LEU A 258 -20.27 14.06 -23.50
N ALA A 259 -20.13 14.90 -24.53
CA ALA A 259 -18.99 14.83 -25.45
C ALA A 259 -17.65 15.08 -24.74
N LEU A 260 -17.57 16.10 -23.88
CA LEU A 260 -16.34 16.44 -23.14
C LEU A 260 -15.99 15.38 -22.10
N SER A 261 -16.97 14.87 -21.35
CA SER A 261 -16.74 13.81 -20.36
C SER A 261 -16.35 12.48 -21.00
N LEU A 262 -16.95 12.13 -22.14
CA LEU A 262 -16.54 10.97 -22.93
C LEU A 262 -15.11 11.14 -23.46
N ALA A 263 -14.78 12.31 -24.00
CA ALA A 263 -13.42 12.60 -24.45
C ALA A 263 -12.41 12.46 -23.30
N ALA A 264 -12.71 13.02 -22.12
CA ALA A 264 -11.86 12.87 -20.94
C ALA A 264 -11.71 11.41 -20.49
N ALA A 265 -12.80 10.63 -20.46
CA ALA A 265 -12.77 9.21 -20.11
C ALA A 265 -11.94 8.40 -21.11
N VAL A 266 -12.11 8.62 -22.41
CA VAL A 266 -11.36 7.92 -23.46
C VAL A 266 -9.89 8.32 -23.42
N THR A 267 -9.58 9.62 -23.30
CA THR A 267 -8.20 10.11 -23.21
C THR A 267 -7.52 9.56 -21.96
N GLY A 268 -8.14 9.65 -20.78
CA GLY A 268 -7.62 9.07 -19.54
C GLY A 268 -7.42 7.56 -19.66
N GLY A 269 -8.43 6.85 -20.19
CA GLY A 269 -8.43 5.41 -20.38
C GLY A 269 -7.34 4.90 -21.34
N VAL A 270 -7.15 5.59 -22.45
CA VAL A 270 -6.11 5.25 -23.44
C VAL A 270 -4.72 5.61 -22.92
N LEU A 271 -4.54 6.78 -22.31
CA LEU A 271 -3.23 7.20 -21.84
C LEU A 271 -2.76 6.40 -20.62
N GLN A 272 -3.65 6.00 -19.72
CA GLN A 272 -3.28 5.08 -18.64
C GLN A 272 -2.94 3.67 -19.18
N ALA A 273 -3.71 3.15 -20.16
CA ALA A 273 -3.46 1.83 -20.73
C ALA A 273 -2.19 1.80 -21.60
N ARG A 274 -1.79 2.94 -22.18
CA ARG A 274 -0.48 3.10 -22.82
C ARG A 274 0.66 3.24 -21.82
N GLY A 275 0.37 3.76 -20.62
CA GLY A 275 1.31 3.85 -19.50
C GLY A 275 1.64 2.52 -18.82
N VAL A 276 1.11 1.39 -19.32
CA VAL A 276 1.49 0.05 -18.86
C VAL A 276 2.95 -0.27 -19.21
N ALA A 277 3.41 0.14 -20.39
CA ALA A 277 4.82 0.07 -20.71
C ALA A 277 5.53 1.26 -20.04
N PRO A 278 6.57 1.04 -19.22
CA PRO A 278 7.35 2.13 -18.65
C PRO A 278 7.96 2.96 -19.78
N SER A 279 7.98 4.28 -19.60
CA SER A 279 8.66 5.16 -20.58
C SER A 279 10.16 4.84 -20.62
N PRO A 280 10.86 5.10 -21.74
CA PRO A 280 12.31 4.89 -21.82
C PRO A 280 13.07 5.60 -20.69
N GLU A 281 12.61 6.78 -20.27
CA GLU A 281 13.19 7.55 -19.18
C GLU A 281 13.00 6.86 -17.83
N LEU A 282 11.80 6.31 -17.57
CA LEU A 282 11.51 5.55 -16.36
C LEU A 282 12.30 4.24 -16.31
N THR A 283 12.39 3.53 -17.42
CA THR A 283 13.21 2.31 -17.53
C THR A 283 14.67 2.62 -17.23
N ALA A 284 15.23 3.67 -17.83
CA ALA A 284 16.60 4.12 -17.55
C ALA A 284 16.78 4.60 -16.10
N ALA A 285 15.77 5.25 -15.51
CA ALA A 285 15.81 5.68 -14.12
C ALA A 285 15.81 4.49 -13.15
N ARG A 286 14.99 3.46 -13.41
CA ARG A 286 14.95 2.21 -12.65
C ARG A 286 16.27 1.44 -12.76
N GLU A 287 16.82 1.34 -13.96
CA GLU A 287 18.13 0.72 -14.18
C GLU A 287 19.24 1.47 -13.43
N ARG A 288 19.26 2.80 -13.51
CA ARG A 288 20.21 3.64 -12.77
C ARG A 288 20.04 3.46 -11.27
N ALA A 289 18.82 3.48 -10.74
CA ALA A 289 18.57 3.29 -9.32
C ALA A 289 18.99 1.90 -8.81
N SER A 290 18.94 0.88 -9.68
CA SER A 290 19.32 -0.49 -9.31
C SER A 290 20.84 -0.71 -9.38
N THR A 291 21.51 -0.10 -10.35
CA THR A 291 22.95 -0.34 -10.62
C THR A 291 23.86 0.74 -10.04
N HIS A 292 23.47 2.00 -10.11
CA HIS A 292 24.24 3.18 -9.71
C HIS A 292 23.31 4.23 -9.05
N PRO A 293 22.69 3.91 -7.90
CA PRO A 293 21.76 4.82 -7.25
C PRO A 293 22.42 6.11 -6.78
N ASP A 294 21.70 7.22 -6.94
CA ASP A 294 22.05 8.50 -6.35
C ASP A 294 21.64 8.50 -4.86
N LEU A 295 22.58 8.10 -4.01
CA LEU A 295 22.39 7.98 -2.56
C LEU A 295 23.00 9.18 -1.84
N ARG A 296 22.34 9.60 -0.77
CA ARG A 296 22.87 10.59 0.18
C ARG A 296 23.41 9.85 1.39
N CYS A 297 24.68 10.10 1.71
CA CYS A 297 25.36 9.48 2.82
C CYS A 297 25.46 10.42 4.03
N THR A 298 25.26 9.87 5.22
CA THR A 298 25.37 10.55 6.51
C THR A 298 26.16 9.69 7.48
N GLU A 299 26.95 10.29 8.36
CA GLU A 299 27.73 9.56 9.36
C GLU A 299 26.97 9.47 10.69
N HIS A 300 26.97 8.29 11.28
CA HIS A 300 26.51 8.04 12.65
C HIS A 300 27.47 7.07 13.34
N GLY A 301 28.01 7.43 14.51
CA GLY A 301 28.84 6.52 15.32
C GLY A 301 30.09 5.98 14.60
N GLY A 302 30.68 6.75 13.67
CA GLY A 302 31.84 6.31 12.88
C GLY A 302 31.52 5.38 11.70
N SER A 303 30.25 5.03 11.51
CA SER A 303 29.74 4.30 10.34
C SER A 303 29.01 5.24 9.38
N THR A 304 29.00 4.88 8.10
CA THR A 304 28.39 5.68 7.02
C THR A 304 27.09 5.04 6.54
N TYR A 305 26.03 5.83 6.47
CA TYR A 305 24.69 5.40 6.10
C TYR A 305 24.24 6.12 4.83
N CYS A 306 24.15 5.38 3.73
CA CYS A 306 23.78 5.88 2.42
C CYS A 306 22.36 5.44 2.06
N ALA A 307 21.44 6.39 1.95
CA ALA A 307 20.02 6.15 1.66
C ALA A 307 19.59 6.87 0.38
N PHE A 308 18.50 6.39 -0.24
CA PHE A 308 17.77 7.23 -1.18
C PHE A 308 17.30 8.51 -0.46
N PRO A 309 17.21 9.66 -1.15
CA PRO A 309 16.86 10.93 -0.52
C PRO A 309 15.59 10.87 0.35
N GLU A 310 14.55 10.19 -0.12
CA GLU A 310 13.29 10.00 0.62
C GLU A 310 13.46 9.20 1.92
N TRP A 311 14.43 8.27 1.98
CA TRP A 311 14.71 7.43 3.15
C TRP A 311 15.74 8.02 4.10
N GLY A 312 16.32 9.18 3.79
CA GLY A 312 17.29 9.87 4.64
C GLY A 312 16.90 9.94 6.13
N PRO A 313 15.64 10.26 6.49
CA PRO A 313 15.21 10.30 7.90
C PRO A 313 15.34 8.95 8.65
N ARG A 314 15.46 7.81 7.96
CA ARG A 314 15.56 6.48 8.59
C ARG A 314 16.98 6.07 8.94
N THR A 315 18.02 6.77 8.47
CA THR A 315 19.43 6.39 8.72
C THR A 315 19.75 6.31 10.20
N GLY A 316 19.22 7.23 11.02
CA GLY A 316 19.39 7.19 12.48
C GLY A 316 18.74 5.97 13.14
N THR A 317 17.64 5.45 12.59
CA THR A 317 17.01 4.21 13.09
C THR A 317 17.89 3.00 12.77
N TRP A 318 18.47 2.96 11.57
CA TRP A 318 19.40 1.89 11.17
C TRP A 318 20.66 1.92 12.03
N ALA A 319 21.20 3.11 12.29
CA ALA A 319 22.35 3.30 13.15
C ALA A 319 22.11 2.75 14.57
N GLY A 320 20.94 3.03 15.16
CA GLY A 320 20.59 2.47 16.46
C GLY A 320 20.53 0.93 16.49
N ILE A 321 20.30 0.26 15.36
CA ILE A 321 20.39 -1.21 15.27
C ILE A 321 21.85 -1.66 15.18
N VAL A 322 22.64 -1.03 14.31
CA VAL A 322 24.07 -1.30 14.18
C VAL A 322 24.77 -1.14 15.53
N ASP A 323 24.50 -0.05 16.25
CA ASP A 323 25.06 0.22 17.58
C ASP A 323 24.73 -0.90 18.57
N ARG A 324 23.50 -1.44 18.54
CA ARG A 324 23.09 -2.54 19.43
C ARG A 324 23.78 -3.86 19.08
N VAL A 325 23.96 -4.17 17.80
CA VAL A 325 24.69 -5.36 17.36
C VAL A 325 26.19 -5.23 17.70
N GLN A 326 26.79 -4.07 17.47
CA GLN A 326 28.19 -3.80 17.80
C GLN A 326 28.43 -3.79 19.32
N ALA A 327 27.47 -3.31 20.12
CA ALA A 327 27.57 -3.29 21.57
C ALA A 327 27.72 -4.70 22.18
N VAL A 328 27.18 -5.73 21.54
CA VAL A 328 27.30 -7.13 21.98
C VAL A 328 28.45 -7.89 21.30
N ALA A 329 29.09 -7.30 20.27
CA ALA A 329 30.26 -7.85 19.61
C ALA A 329 31.55 -7.69 20.44
N GLY A 330 32.56 -8.51 20.12
CA GLY A 330 33.88 -8.49 20.74
C GLY A 330 34.99 -8.04 19.79
N GLY A 331 36.21 -7.90 20.31
CA GLY A 331 37.38 -7.51 19.53
C GLY A 331 37.19 -6.19 18.78
N ALA A 332 37.73 -6.09 17.57
CA ALA A 332 37.61 -4.91 16.73
C ALA A 332 36.19 -4.71 16.14
N ALA A 333 35.32 -5.72 16.21
CA ALA A 333 33.96 -5.64 15.67
C ALA A 333 33.06 -4.67 16.46
N HIS A 334 33.42 -4.36 17.70
CA HIS A 334 32.71 -3.38 18.54
C HIS A 334 32.76 -1.96 17.96
N ASP A 335 33.90 -1.56 17.38
CA ASP A 335 34.12 -0.21 16.84
C ASP A 335 34.32 -0.23 15.31
N GLN A 336 33.94 -1.34 14.66
CA GLN A 336 34.18 -1.51 13.22
C GLN A 336 33.33 -0.51 12.43
N ALA A 337 33.99 0.40 11.71
CA ALA A 337 33.28 1.29 10.79
C ALA A 337 32.60 0.45 9.69
N LEU A 338 31.28 0.60 9.57
CA LEU A 338 30.45 -0.04 8.55
C LEU A 338 30.00 0.98 7.52
N VAL A 339 29.76 0.51 6.29
CA VAL A 339 29.03 1.26 5.27
C VAL A 339 27.68 0.59 5.06
N VAL A 340 26.64 1.15 5.67
CA VAL A 340 25.26 0.71 5.46
C VAL A 340 24.71 1.41 4.21
N ARG A 341 24.39 0.64 3.18
CA ARG A 341 23.95 1.16 1.90
C ARG A 341 22.57 0.61 1.55
N GLN A 342 21.64 1.51 1.27
CA GLN A 342 20.34 1.13 0.75
C GLN A 342 20.47 0.65 -0.70
N ARG A 343 19.85 -0.49 -1.01
CA ARG A 343 19.80 -1.06 -2.36
C ARG A 343 18.38 -1.51 -2.68
N ILE A 344 18.05 -1.45 -3.97
CA ILE A 344 16.81 -1.95 -4.56
C ILE A 344 17.13 -2.55 -5.91
N ASP A 345 16.25 -3.42 -6.42
CA ASP A 345 16.20 -3.74 -7.83
C ASP A 345 14.84 -3.34 -8.40
N ALA A 346 14.82 -2.18 -9.05
CA ALA A 346 13.63 -1.58 -9.62
C ALA A 346 13.41 -1.97 -11.09
N ARG A 347 14.30 -2.78 -11.70
CA ARG A 347 14.30 -3.04 -13.16
C ARG A 347 12.99 -3.64 -13.65
N TYR A 348 12.32 -4.42 -12.81
CA TYR A 348 11.09 -5.12 -13.15
C TYR A 348 9.82 -4.46 -12.57
N GLY A 349 9.97 -3.34 -11.84
CA GLY A 349 8.86 -2.52 -11.34
C GLY A 349 8.37 -2.89 -9.92
N PRO A 350 7.31 -2.24 -9.43
CA PRO A 350 6.88 -2.30 -8.02
C PRO A 350 6.09 -3.56 -7.64
N GLY A 351 5.81 -4.48 -8.58
CA GLY A 351 5.09 -5.73 -8.34
C GLY A 351 5.98 -6.97 -8.22
N THR A 352 7.28 -6.82 -8.49
CA THR A 352 8.22 -7.94 -8.56
C THR A 352 9.08 -8.04 -7.31
N ASP A 353 9.22 -9.26 -6.81
CA ASP A 353 10.21 -9.62 -5.81
C ASP A 353 11.52 -9.98 -6.53
N THR A 354 12.62 -9.35 -6.14
CA THR A 354 13.91 -9.46 -6.85
C THR A 354 15.03 -9.63 -5.86
N ALA A 355 15.80 -10.71 -6.02
CA ALA A 355 16.95 -10.96 -5.17
C ALA A 355 18.04 -9.91 -5.40
N ILE A 356 18.46 -9.25 -4.31
CA ILE A 356 19.61 -8.36 -4.32
C ILE A 356 20.87 -9.20 -4.04
N PRO A 357 21.84 -9.24 -4.96
CA PRO A 357 23.05 -10.05 -4.75
C PRO A 357 23.85 -9.49 -3.57
N ALA A 358 24.39 -10.38 -2.75
CA ALA A 358 25.26 -10.03 -1.62
C ALA A 358 26.49 -9.25 -2.08
N SER A 359 26.93 -8.27 -1.29
CA SER A 359 28.15 -7.52 -1.56
C SER A 359 29.41 -8.30 -1.17
N THR A 360 30.40 -8.24 -2.05
CA THR A 360 31.76 -8.77 -1.83
C THR A 360 32.70 -7.75 -1.18
N GLU A 361 32.23 -6.50 -1.02
CA GLU A 361 33.01 -5.42 -0.40
C GLU A 361 33.03 -5.57 1.13
N ARG A 362 34.20 -5.32 1.73
CA ARG A 362 34.36 -5.46 3.19
C ARG A 362 33.55 -4.44 3.96
N HIS A 363 32.96 -4.90 5.06
CA HIS A 363 32.25 -4.05 6.03
C HIS A 363 31.10 -3.23 5.43
N ARG A 364 30.57 -3.67 4.28
CA ARG A 364 29.38 -3.10 3.67
C ARG A 364 28.17 -3.95 4.03
N VAL A 365 27.09 -3.30 4.41
CA VAL A 365 25.81 -3.94 4.75
C VAL A 365 24.71 -3.31 3.91
N THR A 366 23.86 -4.13 3.34
CA THR A 366 22.70 -3.75 2.54
C THR A 366 21.50 -3.57 3.47
N VAL A 367 20.73 -2.51 3.22
CA VAL A 367 19.42 -2.31 3.83
C VAL A 367 18.38 -2.16 2.72
N GLY A 368 17.20 -2.75 2.92
CA GLY A 368 16.07 -2.61 2.00
C GLY A 368 15.35 -1.26 2.14
N THR A 369 14.26 -1.11 1.40
CA THR A 369 13.36 0.06 1.48
C THR A 369 12.18 -0.17 2.42
N ALA A 370 11.67 -1.40 2.50
CA ALA A 370 10.74 -1.81 3.54
C ALA A 370 11.45 -1.82 4.90
N TRP A 371 10.73 -1.43 5.96
CA TRP A 371 11.31 -1.33 7.30
C TRP A 371 10.29 -1.58 8.40
N GLY A 372 10.77 -1.92 9.60
CA GLY A 372 9.96 -2.24 10.77
C GLY A 372 9.63 -3.73 10.88
N GLY A 373 9.09 -4.11 12.05
CA GLY A 373 8.66 -5.49 12.33
C GLY A 373 9.74 -6.53 12.02
N ASN A 374 9.45 -7.43 11.08
CA ASN A 374 10.35 -8.52 10.68
C ASN A 374 11.61 -8.05 9.94
N ARG A 375 11.63 -6.82 9.40
CA ARG A 375 12.81 -6.26 8.72
C ARG A 375 13.93 -5.89 9.70
N ILE A 376 13.60 -5.71 10.97
CA ILE A 376 14.58 -5.40 12.02
C ILE A 376 15.51 -6.59 12.27
N PRO A 377 15.03 -7.80 12.62
CA PRO A 377 15.91 -8.95 12.82
C PRO A 377 16.59 -9.41 11.53
N GLU A 378 15.98 -9.19 10.37
CA GLU A 378 16.60 -9.42 9.06
C GLU A 378 17.84 -8.53 8.86
N PHE A 379 17.69 -7.22 9.07
CA PHE A 379 18.81 -6.28 8.98
C PHE A 379 19.88 -6.53 10.04
N SER A 380 19.51 -6.80 11.30
CA SER A 380 20.51 -7.10 12.33
C SER A 380 21.29 -8.38 12.06
N SER A 381 20.68 -9.37 11.39
CA SER A 381 21.36 -10.60 10.98
C SER A 381 22.38 -10.33 9.88
N ALA A 382 22.06 -9.46 8.92
CA ALA A 382 23.03 -9.03 7.91
C ALA A 382 24.21 -8.25 8.51
N VAL A 383 23.95 -7.32 9.45
CA VAL A 383 25.02 -6.61 10.18
C VAL A 383 25.90 -7.60 10.94
N ALA A 384 25.31 -8.52 11.68
CA ALA A 384 26.04 -9.53 12.45
C ALA A 384 26.88 -10.46 11.55
N ALA A 385 26.32 -10.89 10.42
CA ALA A 385 27.04 -11.70 9.43
C ALA A 385 28.26 -10.97 8.89
N VAL A 386 28.15 -9.69 8.55
CA VAL A 386 29.28 -8.87 8.07
C VAL A 386 30.34 -8.64 9.15
N LEU A 387 29.95 -8.48 10.42
CA LEU A 387 30.91 -8.34 11.53
C LEU A 387 31.68 -9.64 11.80
N VAL A 388 31.06 -10.81 11.55
CA VAL A 388 31.67 -12.13 11.80
C VAL A 388 32.45 -12.65 10.59
N ALA A 389 31.91 -12.52 9.38
CA ALA A 389 32.48 -13.07 8.14
C ALA A 389 33.22 -12.03 7.28
N GLY A 390 33.03 -10.74 7.55
CA GLY A 390 33.71 -9.62 6.88
C GLY A 390 32.97 -9.03 5.67
N THR A 391 32.18 -9.83 4.95
CA THR A 391 31.37 -9.41 3.80
C THR A 391 29.98 -10.07 3.86
N GLU A 392 29.02 -9.57 3.08
CA GLU A 392 27.68 -10.17 3.00
C GLU A 392 27.75 -11.56 2.33
N GLU A 393 28.55 -11.68 1.27
CA GLU A 393 28.74 -12.93 0.53
C GLU A 393 29.30 -14.03 1.42
N ALA A 394 30.41 -13.76 2.13
CA ALA A 394 31.01 -14.72 3.06
C ALA A 394 30.06 -15.05 4.23
N GLY A 395 29.17 -14.12 4.60
CA GLY A 395 28.11 -14.35 5.57
C GLY A 395 27.08 -15.38 5.09
N SER A 396 26.65 -15.28 3.82
CA SER A 396 25.67 -16.22 3.23
C SER A 396 26.22 -17.64 3.03
N GLU A 397 27.54 -17.80 2.98
CA GLU A 397 28.23 -19.09 2.85
C GLU A 397 28.55 -19.76 4.19
N LEU A 398 28.14 -19.17 5.33
CA LEU A 398 28.41 -19.74 6.64
C LEU A 398 27.68 -21.08 6.83
N CYS A 399 28.47 -22.16 6.95
CA CYS A 399 27.99 -23.50 7.28
C CYS A 399 28.58 -24.06 8.59
N ASP A 400 29.20 -23.19 9.40
CA ASP A 400 29.90 -23.60 10.62
C ASP A 400 29.34 -22.90 11.87
N GLY A 401 29.95 -23.16 13.03
CA GLY A 401 29.52 -22.65 14.33
C GLY A 401 29.49 -21.12 14.42
N ARG A 402 30.12 -20.38 13.49
CA ARG A 402 30.00 -18.92 13.42
C ARG A 402 28.57 -18.46 13.29
N MET A 403 27.68 -19.27 12.71
CA MET A 403 26.27 -18.95 12.58
C MET A 403 25.58 -18.77 13.95
N VAL A 404 26.00 -19.51 14.98
CA VAL A 404 25.50 -19.31 16.35
C VAL A 404 25.89 -17.92 16.88
N THR A 405 27.14 -17.50 16.63
CA THR A 405 27.63 -16.17 16.99
C THR A 405 26.84 -15.08 16.25
N VAL A 406 26.61 -15.24 14.94
CA VAL A 406 25.80 -14.29 14.13
C VAL A 406 24.41 -14.11 14.73
N MET A 407 23.70 -15.21 15.01
CA MET A 407 22.33 -15.13 15.53
C MET A 407 22.27 -14.61 16.97
N TRP A 408 23.25 -14.91 17.80
CA TRP A 408 23.36 -14.30 19.13
C TRP A 408 23.49 -12.78 19.04
N LEU A 409 24.38 -12.26 18.20
CA LEU A 409 24.59 -10.82 18.02
C LEU A 409 23.34 -10.14 17.44
N SER A 410 22.66 -10.81 16.50
CA SER A 410 21.47 -10.29 15.85
C SER A 410 20.27 -10.17 16.81
N LEU A 411 20.09 -11.13 17.72
CA LEU A 411 18.82 -11.31 18.44
C LEU A 411 18.89 -11.03 19.95
N SER A 412 20.04 -11.21 20.60
CA SER A 412 20.13 -11.22 22.08
C SER A 412 19.79 -9.89 22.76
N TRP A 413 19.87 -8.77 22.05
CA TRP A 413 19.55 -7.45 22.58
C TRP A 413 18.08 -7.06 22.40
N GLN A 414 17.29 -7.85 21.67
CA GLN A 414 15.89 -7.53 21.40
C GLN A 414 15.00 -7.78 22.62
N ASP A 415 13.86 -7.09 22.71
CA ASP A 415 12.92 -7.24 23.83
C ASP A 415 12.29 -8.65 23.90
N ASP A 416 12.09 -9.29 22.74
CA ASP A 416 11.62 -10.68 22.60
C ASP A 416 12.53 -11.45 21.62
N PRO A 417 13.70 -11.94 22.08
CA PRO A 417 14.66 -12.62 21.21
C PRO A 417 14.13 -13.90 20.57
N MET A 418 13.25 -14.62 21.28
CA MET A 418 12.66 -15.86 20.77
C MET A 418 11.60 -15.61 19.70
N GLY A 419 10.75 -14.59 19.87
CA GLY A 419 9.88 -14.15 18.79
C GLY A 419 10.65 -13.58 17.61
N ALA A 420 11.79 -12.92 17.84
CA ALA A 420 12.66 -12.43 16.77
C ALA A 420 13.32 -13.59 15.99
N LEU A 421 13.79 -14.63 16.67
CA LEU A 421 14.27 -15.87 16.04
C LEU A 421 13.19 -16.50 15.16
N ARG A 422 11.96 -16.57 15.67
CA ARG A 422 10.83 -17.11 14.91
C ARG A 422 10.60 -16.32 13.61
N ARG A 423 10.50 -14.99 13.72
CA ARG A 423 10.11 -14.09 12.62
C ARG A 423 11.20 -13.88 11.56
N VAL A 424 12.47 -14.08 11.91
CA VAL A 424 13.59 -13.95 10.97
C VAL A 424 13.81 -15.21 10.16
N ARG A 425 13.16 -16.32 10.51
CA ARG A 425 13.23 -17.57 9.77
C ARG A 425 12.06 -17.67 8.81
N LEU A 426 12.32 -18.18 7.61
CA LEU A 426 11.31 -18.34 6.55
C LEU A 426 10.15 -19.27 6.97
N ASP A 427 10.41 -20.22 7.87
CA ASP A 427 9.45 -21.23 8.32
C ASP A 427 8.63 -20.81 9.57
N ASP A 428 8.85 -19.59 10.08
CA ASP A 428 8.23 -19.10 11.32
C ASP A 428 8.37 -20.08 12.51
N SER A 429 9.48 -20.82 12.57
CA SER A 429 9.73 -21.82 13.61
C SER A 429 10.96 -21.49 14.46
N VAL A 430 11.14 -22.21 15.57
CA VAL A 430 12.29 -22.05 16.48
C VAL A 430 13.07 -23.36 16.65
N SER A 431 12.84 -24.34 15.77
CA SER A 431 13.37 -25.69 15.84
C SER A 431 13.70 -26.20 14.45
N GLY A 432 14.58 -27.19 14.30
CA GLY A 432 14.95 -27.70 12.98
C GLY A 432 15.87 -26.75 12.20
N SER A 433 16.25 -27.17 11.00
CA SER A 433 16.97 -26.32 10.05
C SER A 433 16.04 -25.32 9.39
N ALA A 434 16.56 -24.15 9.01
CA ALA A 434 15.79 -23.13 8.29
C ALA A 434 16.67 -22.16 7.52
N ILE A 435 16.02 -21.45 6.61
CA ILE A 435 16.57 -20.26 5.96
C ILE A 435 16.29 -19.05 6.85
N VAL A 436 17.33 -18.29 7.15
CA VAL A 436 17.26 -17.00 7.84
C VAL A 436 17.21 -15.89 6.80
N LEU A 437 16.19 -15.06 6.92
CA LEU A 437 15.96 -13.92 6.06
C LEU A 437 17.08 -12.88 6.24
N SER A 438 17.53 -12.33 5.12
CA SER A 438 18.51 -11.27 5.02
C SER A 438 18.10 -10.33 3.88
N PRO A 439 18.50 -9.04 3.87
CA PRO A 439 18.17 -8.11 2.78
C PRO A 439 18.78 -8.49 1.42
N THR A 440 19.76 -9.41 1.40
CA THR A 440 20.43 -9.93 0.19
C THR A 440 20.25 -11.45 0.10
N ASN A 441 21.28 -12.20 -0.29
CA ASN A 441 21.29 -13.66 -0.15
C ASN A 441 20.98 -14.05 1.30
N PRO A 442 20.08 -15.03 1.51
CA PRO A 442 19.72 -15.47 2.84
C PRO A 442 20.86 -16.23 3.51
N LEU A 443 20.77 -16.41 4.82
CA LEU A 443 21.68 -17.27 5.59
C LEU A 443 21.01 -18.63 5.82
N SER A 444 21.79 -19.68 6.06
CA SER A 444 21.27 -21.00 6.45
C SER A 444 21.55 -21.27 7.92
N MET A 445 20.64 -21.99 8.58
CA MET A 445 20.85 -22.52 9.92
C MET A 445 20.56 -24.01 9.93
N THR A 446 21.52 -24.79 10.43
CA THR A 446 21.32 -26.21 10.71
C THR A 446 20.46 -26.39 11.96
N GLU A 447 19.89 -27.58 12.15
CA GLU A 447 19.14 -27.91 13.35
C GLU A 447 20.00 -27.81 14.63
N GLY A 448 21.26 -28.25 14.56
CA GLY A 448 22.19 -28.12 15.68
C GLY A 448 22.49 -26.67 16.05
N GLN A 449 22.67 -25.79 15.06
CA GLN A 449 22.86 -24.36 15.28
C GLN A 449 21.59 -23.72 15.89
N THR A 450 20.42 -24.07 15.36
CA THR A 450 19.12 -23.63 15.90
C THR A 450 18.98 -23.98 17.37
N ASP A 451 19.28 -25.22 17.76
CA ASP A 451 19.13 -25.67 19.15
C ASP A 451 20.03 -24.90 20.10
N VAL A 452 21.27 -24.63 19.71
CA VAL A 452 22.21 -23.84 20.51
C VAL A 452 21.75 -22.39 20.63
N VAL A 453 21.33 -21.76 19.52
CA VAL A 453 20.80 -20.39 19.53
C VAL A 453 19.56 -20.30 20.40
N ARG A 454 18.60 -21.22 20.25
CA ARG A 454 17.40 -21.27 21.08
C ARG A 454 17.73 -21.35 22.56
N ARG A 455 18.64 -22.24 22.97
CA ARG A 455 19.07 -22.37 24.37
C ARG A 455 19.71 -21.07 24.89
N LEU A 456 20.53 -20.42 24.07
CA LEU A 456 21.15 -19.14 24.42
C LEU A 456 20.12 -18.02 24.61
N LEU A 457 19.08 -17.97 23.78
CA LEU A 457 18.06 -16.91 23.83
C LEU A 457 17.00 -17.15 24.91
N GLU A 458 16.60 -18.40 25.16
CA GLU A 458 15.60 -18.74 26.19
C GLU A 458 16.15 -18.58 27.61
N ASN A 459 17.35 -19.09 27.87
CA ASN A 459 17.96 -19.11 29.20
C ASN A 459 19.47 -18.85 29.10
N PRO A 460 19.89 -17.61 28.76
CA PRO A 460 21.30 -17.27 28.59
C PRO A 460 22.07 -17.53 29.90
N PRO A 461 23.13 -18.36 29.89
CA PRO A 461 23.95 -18.53 31.07
C PRO A 461 24.54 -17.19 31.54
N ALA A 462 24.70 -17.01 32.85
CA ALA A 462 25.22 -15.76 33.39
C ALA A 462 26.57 -15.38 32.75
N GLY A 463 26.68 -14.16 32.21
CA GLY A 463 27.89 -13.67 31.56
C GLY A 463 28.10 -14.07 30.10
N THR A 464 27.10 -14.60 29.39
CA THR A 464 27.22 -14.98 27.96
C THR A 464 27.77 -13.84 27.10
N GLY A 465 27.24 -12.62 27.22
CA GLY A 465 27.76 -11.47 26.48
C GLY A 465 29.24 -11.16 26.78
N ALA A 466 29.68 -11.31 28.04
CA ALA A 466 31.09 -11.14 28.40
C ALA A 466 31.98 -12.26 27.83
N ARG A 467 31.47 -13.51 27.78
CA ARG A 467 32.17 -14.64 27.13
C ARG A 467 32.31 -14.43 25.63
N VAL A 468 31.26 -13.95 24.95
CA VAL A 468 31.32 -13.58 23.52
C VAL A 468 32.43 -12.56 23.27
N LYS A 469 32.50 -11.51 24.10
CA LYS A 469 33.54 -10.48 23.97
C LYS A 469 34.94 -11.03 24.21
N LYS A 470 35.10 -11.84 25.26
CA LYS A 470 36.39 -12.41 25.67
C LYS A 470 36.93 -13.42 24.65
N HIS A 471 36.06 -14.25 24.08
CA HIS A 471 36.40 -15.35 23.18
C HIS A 471 36.12 -15.01 21.71
N TRP A 472 36.10 -13.73 21.35
CA TRP A 472 35.70 -13.28 20.03
C TRP A 472 36.45 -13.98 18.89
N ALA A 473 37.78 -13.99 18.94
CA ALA A 473 38.61 -14.60 17.91
C ALA A 473 38.37 -16.11 17.73
N GLU A 474 38.01 -16.81 18.81
CA GLU A 474 37.69 -18.24 18.81
C GLU A 474 36.29 -18.48 18.22
N LEU A 475 35.31 -17.65 18.61
CA LEU A 475 33.92 -17.73 18.16
C LEU A 475 33.68 -17.31 16.71
N THR A 476 34.61 -16.53 16.13
CA THR A 476 34.57 -16.08 14.73
C THR A 476 35.62 -16.78 13.86
N ALA A 477 36.34 -17.78 14.38
CA ALA A 477 37.32 -18.51 13.59
C ALA A 477 36.63 -19.34 12.48
N PRO A 478 37.09 -19.28 11.22
CA PRO A 478 36.57 -20.14 10.16
C PRO A 478 36.68 -21.63 10.53
N GLY A 479 35.60 -22.39 10.31
CA GLY A 479 35.55 -23.83 10.62
C GLY A 479 35.35 -24.16 12.09
N VAL A 480 35.08 -23.18 12.97
CA VAL A 480 34.70 -23.44 14.35
C VAL A 480 33.43 -24.29 14.40
N THR A 481 33.39 -25.34 15.22
CA THR A 481 32.22 -26.22 15.26
C THR A 481 31.12 -25.65 16.15
N THR A 482 29.86 -25.91 15.83
CA THR A 482 28.72 -25.53 16.70
C THR A 482 28.86 -26.07 18.13
N ALA A 483 29.41 -27.28 18.29
CA ALA A 483 29.66 -27.88 19.60
C ALA A 483 30.72 -27.13 20.42
N HIS A 484 31.75 -26.59 19.76
CA HIS A 484 32.77 -25.80 20.42
C HIS A 484 32.25 -24.41 20.81
N VAL A 485 31.46 -23.76 19.95
CA VAL A 485 30.78 -22.51 20.30
C VAL A 485 29.85 -22.69 21.51
N ALA A 486 29.06 -23.77 21.53
CA ALA A 486 28.20 -24.11 22.66
C ALA A 486 29.00 -24.25 23.97
N GLU A 487 30.14 -24.95 23.92
CA GLU A 487 31.04 -25.15 25.06
C GLU A 487 31.61 -23.83 25.58
N VAL A 488 32.13 -22.98 24.69
CA VAL A 488 32.69 -21.66 25.04
C VAL A 488 31.62 -20.76 25.67
N LEU A 489 30.38 -20.82 25.18
CA LEU A 489 29.28 -19.99 25.69
C LEU A 489 28.58 -20.56 26.93
N GLY A 490 28.86 -21.82 27.29
CA GLY A 490 28.35 -22.48 28.50
C GLY A 490 26.96 -23.10 28.34
N VAL A 491 26.60 -23.51 27.12
CA VAL A 491 25.34 -24.23 26.82
C VAL A 491 25.62 -25.67 26.38
N ALA A 492 24.62 -26.54 26.50
CA ALA A 492 24.76 -27.94 26.11
C ALA A 492 25.04 -28.07 24.61
N LYS A 493 25.91 -29.02 24.25
CA LYS A 493 26.29 -29.34 22.87
C LYS A 493 25.05 -29.70 22.03
N PRO A 494 25.07 -29.44 20.71
CA PRO A 494 23.98 -29.83 19.83
C PRO A 494 23.89 -31.36 19.73
N GLU A 495 22.68 -31.87 19.51
CA GLU A 495 22.44 -33.31 19.33
C GLU A 495 22.81 -33.77 17.91
N LYS A 496 22.78 -32.86 16.94
CA LYS A 496 23.13 -33.10 15.53
C LYS A 496 24.31 -32.24 15.11
N ALA A 497 25.17 -32.80 14.25
CA ALA A 497 26.30 -32.09 13.66
C ALA A 497 25.84 -31.07 12.60
N ASP A 498 26.73 -30.17 12.21
CA ASP A 498 26.49 -29.24 11.11
C ASP A 498 26.51 -30.04 9.79
N SER A 499 25.38 -30.05 9.07
CA SER A 499 25.30 -30.55 7.70
C SER A 499 24.54 -29.55 6.84
N CYS A 500 25.24 -28.81 6.00
CA CYS A 500 24.61 -28.14 4.86
C CYS A 500 24.62 -29.15 3.73
N GLU A 501 23.44 -29.54 3.24
CA GLU A 501 23.33 -30.25 1.98
C GLU A 501 23.63 -29.25 0.85
N ASP A 502 24.45 -29.65 -0.12
CA ASP A 502 24.81 -28.84 -1.31
C ASP A 502 23.59 -28.57 -2.22
#